data_AF-A0A2S0RHL1-F1
#
_entry.id   AF-A0A2S0RHL1-F1
#
_cell.length_a   1.000
_cell.length_b   1.000
_cell.length_c   1.000
_cell.angle_alpha   90.00
_cell.angle_beta   90.00
_cell.angle_gamma   90.00
#
_symmetry.space_group_name_H-M   'P 1'
#
loop_
_entity.id
_entity.type
_entity.pdbx_description
1 polymer ?
#
loop_
_entity_poly.entity_id
_entity_poly.type
_entity_poly.pdbx_seq_one_letter_code
_entity_poly.pdbx_strand_id
1 'polypeptide(L)'
;MKDIYIQEFKTVYFKSLLRKGFNNSKGYNDAVKIDNSHFVEPILSSEDYKYIDSLTTIGNKFMATDSLESFGRRAEGAAGKRVFYYALEKYNSKWLDSICKKRLERYWKAERSLR
;
A
#
# COMPACT_ATOMS: atom_id res chain seq x y z
N MET A 1 -3.49 -3.22 -20.10
CA MET A 1 -4.55 -3.38 -19.07
C MET A 1 -4.06 -4.15 -17.85
N LYS A 2 -3.54 -5.40 -18.00
CA LYS A 2 -2.94 -6.16 -16.88
C LYS A 2 -1.87 -5.39 -16.11
N ASP A 3 -0.87 -4.86 -16.81
CA ASP A 3 0.26 -4.20 -16.14
C ASP A 3 -0.16 -2.89 -15.48
N ILE A 4 -1.11 -2.17 -16.08
CA ILE A 4 -1.70 -0.95 -15.51
C ILE A 4 -2.47 -1.28 -14.22
N TYR A 5 -3.30 -2.33 -14.21
CA TYR A 5 -3.99 -2.78 -12.99
C TYR A 5 -3.00 -3.13 -11.87
N ILE A 6 -1.94 -3.89 -12.19
CA ILE A 6 -0.92 -4.28 -11.20
C ILE A 6 -0.20 -3.03 -10.68
N GLN A 7 0.19 -2.11 -11.57
CA GLN A 7 0.87 -0.88 -11.20
C GLN A 7 -0.04 0.01 -10.33
N GLU A 8 -1.31 0.16 -10.67
CA GLU A 8 -2.28 0.93 -9.89
C GLU A 8 -2.49 0.29 -8.51
N PHE A 9 -2.73 -1.03 -8.44
CA PHE A 9 -2.90 -1.74 -7.18
C PHE A 9 -1.69 -1.52 -6.25
N LYS A 10 -0.48 -1.71 -6.76
CA LYS A 10 0.75 -1.55 -5.97
C LYS A 10 0.97 -0.09 -5.55
N THR A 11 0.65 0.86 -6.42
CA THR A 11 0.76 2.30 -6.13
C THR A 11 -0.23 2.73 -5.04
N VAL A 12 -1.50 2.32 -5.15
CA VAL A 12 -2.54 2.60 -4.15
C VAL A 12 -2.20 1.92 -2.82
N TYR A 13 -1.71 0.67 -2.84
CA TYR A 13 -1.21 -0.01 -1.65
C TYR A 13 -0.08 0.76 -0.97
N PHE A 14 0.93 1.17 -1.75
CA PHE A 14 2.08 1.92 -1.24
C PHE A 14 1.67 3.26 -0.63
N LYS A 15 0.89 4.06 -1.35
CA LYS A 15 0.35 5.35 -0.85
C LYS A 15 -0.50 5.16 0.41
N SER A 16 -1.39 4.15 0.45
CA SER A 16 -2.22 3.88 1.63
C SER A 16 -1.37 3.47 2.85
N LEU A 17 -0.34 2.66 2.65
CA LEU A 17 0.58 2.24 3.71
C LEU A 17 1.42 3.42 4.24
N LEU A 18 1.96 4.26 3.35
CA LEU A 18 2.69 5.47 3.75
C LEU A 18 1.79 6.44 4.52
N ARG A 19 0.57 6.68 4.03
CA ARG A 19 -0.43 7.53 4.68
C ARG A 19 -0.69 7.10 6.12
N LYS A 20 -0.91 5.81 6.35
CA LYS A 20 -1.13 5.23 7.68
C LYS A 20 0.15 5.21 8.52
N GLY A 21 1.27 4.86 7.90
CA GLY A 21 2.60 4.84 8.54
C GLY A 21 3.01 6.22 9.07
N PHE A 22 2.73 7.29 8.34
CA PHE A 22 2.93 8.67 8.78
C PHE A 22 1.77 9.25 9.58
N ASN A 23 0.81 8.43 10.01
CA ASN A 23 -0.34 8.85 10.82
C ASN A 23 -1.12 10.02 10.18
N ASN A 24 -1.32 10.00 8.86
CA ASN A 24 -1.96 11.09 8.12
C ASN A 24 -1.30 12.47 8.32
N SER A 25 0.02 12.54 8.54
CA SER A 25 0.70 13.80 8.79
C SER A 25 0.49 14.82 7.65
N LYS A 26 0.46 16.10 8.00
CA LYS A 26 0.33 17.20 7.04
C LYS A 26 1.41 17.13 5.96
N GLY A 27 2.67 16.89 6.34
CA GLY A 27 3.80 16.81 5.40
C GLY A 27 3.62 15.71 4.36
N TYR A 28 3.15 14.53 4.75
CA TYR A 28 2.83 13.47 3.80
C TYR A 28 1.72 13.89 2.83
N ASN A 29 0.61 14.44 3.37
CA ASN A 29 -0.52 14.84 2.54
C ASN A 29 -0.15 15.98 1.58
N ASP A 30 0.68 16.92 1.99
CA ASP A 30 1.13 18.02 1.13
C ASP A 30 2.04 17.51 0.00
N ALA A 31 2.90 16.52 0.26
CA ALA A 31 3.69 15.86 -0.79
C ALA A 31 2.80 15.09 -1.78
N VAL A 32 1.77 14.39 -1.30
CA VAL A 32 0.83 13.67 -2.17
C VAL A 32 0.01 14.61 -3.05
N LYS A 33 -0.36 15.81 -2.56
CA LYS A 33 -1.15 16.77 -3.34
C LYS A 33 -0.42 17.30 -4.59
N ILE A 34 0.91 17.32 -4.58
CA ILE A 34 1.73 17.79 -5.70
C ILE A 34 2.27 16.65 -6.57
N ASP A 35 2.02 15.40 -6.18
CA ASP A 35 2.40 14.21 -6.96
C ASP A 35 1.46 14.06 -8.16
N ASN A 36 2.03 13.80 -9.34
CA ASN A 36 1.26 13.56 -10.57
C ASN A 36 1.20 12.08 -10.96
N SER A 37 1.60 11.17 -10.06
CA SER A 37 1.56 9.71 -10.28
C SER A 37 0.15 9.14 -10.07
N HIS A 38 -0.89 9.86 -10.51
CA HIS A 38 -2.29 9.44 -10.42
C HIS A 38 -2.74 8.76 -11.71
N PHE A 39 -3.70 7.85 -11.59
CA PHE A 39 -4.36 7.23 -12.74
C PHE A 39 -5.61 8.07 -13.07
N VAL A 40 -5.77 8.45 -14.34
CA VAL A 40 -6.89 9.27 -14.81
C VAL A 40 -8.20 8.49 -14.77
N GLU A 41 -8.14 7.19 -15.10
CA GLU A 41 -9.27 6.28 -15.04
C GLU A 41 -9.00 5.20 -14.00
N PRO A 42 -9.81 5.11 -12.93
CA PRO A 42 -9.63 4.09 -11.91
C PRO A 42 -9.98 2.71 -12.47
N ILE A 43 -9.01 1.81 -12.50
CA ILE A 43 -9.21 0.41 -12.94
C ILE A 43 -9.57 -0.47 -11.75
N LEU A 44 -9.15 -0.08 -10.55
CA LEU A 44 -9.45 -0.81 -9.31
C LEU A 44 -10.93 -0.70 -8.94
N SER A 45 -11.52 -1.83 -8.55
CA SER A 45 -12.88 -1.87 -8.02
C SER A 45 -12.95 -1.31 -6.60
N SER A 46 -14.15 -0.91 -6.15
CA SER A 46 -14.40 -0.54 -4.74
C SER A 46 -13.98 -1.63 -3.75
N GLU A 47 -14.07 -2.90 -4.13
CA GLU A 47 -13.59 -4.01 -3.31
C GLU A 47 -12.06 -4.07 -3.22
N ASP A 48 -11.34 -3.71 -4.29
CA ASP A 48 -9.88 -3.64 -4.27
C ASP A 48 -9.41 -2.56 -3.31
N TYR A 49 -10.03 -1.38 -3.31
CA TYR A 49 -9.72 -0.32 -2.36
C TYR A 49 -9.96 -0.76 -0.90
N LYS A 50 -11.10 -1.41 -0.61
CA LYS A 50 -11.40 -1.96 0.74
C LYS A 50 -10.37 -3.02 1.14
N TYR A 51 -9.98 -3.87 0.21
CA TYR A 51 -9.00 -4.92 0.46
C TYR A 51 -7.61 -4.36 0.74
N ILE A 52 -7.16 -3.39 -0.07
CA ILE A 52 -5.92 -2.64 0.16
C ILE A 52 -5.95 -1.94 1.52
N ASP A 53 -7.07 -1.30 1.88
CA ASP A 53 -7.21 -0.65 3.17
C ASP A 53 -6.99 -1.64 4.33
N SER A 54 -7.64 -2.80 4.29
CA SER A 54 -7.46 -3.86 5.29
C SER A 54 -6.00 -4.31 5.42
N LEU A 55 -5.35 -4.62 4.29
CA LEU A 55 -3.95 -5.07 4.28
C LEU A 55 -3.00 -4.02 4.85
N THR A 56 -3.19 -2.76 4.49
CA THR A 56 -2.34 -1.66 4.94
C THR A 56 -2.59 -1.28 6.40
N THR A 57 -3.81 -1.51 6.91
CA THR A 57 -4.12 -1.39 8.35
C THR A 57 -3.33 -2.44 9.15
N ILE A 58 -3.28 -3.68 8.69
CA ILE A 58 -2.46 -4.73 9.31
C ILE A 58 -0.97 -4.38 9.24
N GLY A 59 -0.50 -3.93 8.08
CA GLY A 59 0.90 -3.49 7.89
C GLY A 59 1.31 -2.36 8.84
N ASN A 60 0.45 -1.35 9.03
CA ASN A 60 0.72 -0.26 9.98
C ASN A 60 0.74 -0.74 11.44
N LYS A 61 -0.13 -1.68 11.82
CA LYS A 61 -0.09 -2.29 13.16
C LYS A 61 1.24 -3.01 13.38
N PHE A 62 1.70 -3.79 12.39
CA PHE A 62 2.99 -4.48 12.45
C PHE A 62 4.15 -3.48 12.63
N MET A 63 4.17 -2.39 11.86
CA MET A 63 5.20 -1.35 12.01
C MET A 63 5.17 -0.68 13.39
N ALA A 64 3.98 -0.47 13.96
CA ALA A 64 3.84 0.09 15.31
C ALA A 64 4.40 -0.88 16.37
N THR A 65 4.10 -2.16 16.25
CA THR A 65 4.64 -3.19 17.15
C THR A 65 6.15 -3.33 17.03
N ASP A 66 6.73 -3.45 15.82
CA ASP A 66 8.20 -3.51 15.63
C ASP A 66 8.90 -2.28 16.22
N SER A 67 8.28 -1.10 16.07
CA SER A 67 8.80 0.14 16.64
C SER A 67 8.86 0.12 18.17
N LEU A 68 7.87 -0.48 18.84
CA LEU A 68 7.85 -0.59 20.30
C LEU A 68 8.83 -1.65 20.80
N GLU A 69 8.90 -2.80 20.12
CA GLU A 69 9.78 -3.92 20.49
C GLU A 69 11.26 -3.65 20.23
N SER A 70 11.57 -2.73 19.31
CA SER A 70 12.94 -2.30 18.99
C SER A 70 13.43 -1.14 19.87
N PHE A 71 12.58 -0.63 20.77
CA PHE A 71 12.96 0.40 21.72
C PHE A 71 14.10 -0.07 22.64
N GLY A 72 15.16 0.74 22.76
CA GLY A 72 16.37 0.39 23.52
C GLY A 72 17.29 -0.66 22.88
N ARG A 73 16.90 -1.25 21.74
CA ARG A 73 17.72 -2.23 20.98
C ARG A 73 18.37 -1.64 19.73
N ARG A 74 17.98 -0.43 19.33
CA ARG A 74 18.49 0.28 18.15
C ARG A 74 19.12 1.61 18.60
N ALA A 75 20.04 2.13 17.79
CA ALA A 75 20.57 3.48 17.98
C ALA A 75 19.41 4.51 18.00
N GLU A 76 19.53 5.55 18.81
CA GLU A 76 18.46 6.52 19.08
C GLU A 76 17.92 7.17 17.79
N GLY A 77 18.79 7.48 16.83
CA GLY A 77 18.41 8.03 15.52
C GLY A 77 17.63 7.07 14.61
N ALA A 78 17.55 5.79 14.97
CA ALA A 78 16.77 4.76 14.27
C ALA A 78 15.54 4.29 15.08
N ALA A 79 15.21 4.98 16.18
CA ALA A 79 14.00 4.71 16.94
C ALA A 79 12.75 5.16 16.17
N GLY A 80 11.66 4.40 16.29
CA GLY A 80 10.38 4.70 15.65
C GLY A 80 10.02 3.80 14.48
N LYS A 81 8.88 4.11 13.83
CA LYS A 81 8.37 3.35 12.69
C LYS A 81 9.26 3.56 11.46
N ARG A 82 9.76 2.47 10.89
CA ARG A 82 10.54 2.48 9.64
C ARG A 82 9.62 2.48 8.40
N VAL A 83 8.78 3.50 8.29
CA VAL A 83 7.67 3.57 7.32
C VAL A 83 8.13 3.37 5.87
N PHE A 84 9.12 4.14 5.41
CA PHE A 84 9.62 4.02 4.04
C PHE A 84 10.22 2.65 3.74
N TYR A 85 11.05 2.13 4.66
CA TYR A 85 11.69 0.82 4.50
C TYR A 85 10.64 -0.29 4.35
N TYR A 86 9.68 -0.36 5.27
CA TYR A 86 8.65 -1.39 5.26
C TYR A 86 7.74 -1.27 4.02
N ALA A 87 7.36 -0.04 3.65
CA ALA A 87 6.52 0.17 2.47
C ALA A 87 7.22 -0.23 1.16
N LEU A 88 8.50 0.10 1.02
CA LEU A 88 9.30 -0.27 -0.15
C LEU A 88 9.55 -1.79 -0.22
N GLU A 89 9.82 -2.42 0.92
CA GLU A 89 9.96 -3.87 1.02
C GLU A 89 8.67 -4.58 0.58
N LYS A 90 7.50 -4.12 1.06
CA LYS A 90 6.21 -4.69 0.66
C LYS A 90 5.90 -4.43 -0.81
N TYR A 91 6.17 -3.23 -1.32
CA TYR A 91 5.99 -2.90 -2.73
C TYR A 91 6.79 -3.85 -3.65
N ASN A 92 8.01 -4.21 -3.27
CA ASN A 92 8.87 -5.11 -4.04
C ASN A 92 8.68 -6.60 -3.72
N SER A 93 7.72 -6.95 -2.85
CA SER A 93 7.55 -8.33 -2.39
C SER A 93 6.79 -9.20 -3.39
N LYS A 94 7.25 -10.46 -3.56
CA LYS A 94 6.52 -11.50 -4.28
C LYS A 94 5.12 -11.77 -3.70
N TRP A 95 4.95 -11.50 -2.40
CA TRP A 95 3.67 -11.60 -1.71
C TRP A 95 2.65 -10.62 -2.30
N LEU A 96 3.01 -9.34 -2.45
CA LEU A 96 2.12 -8.35 -3.03
C LEU A 96 1.84 -8.65 -4.51
N ASP A 97 2.85 -9.11 -5.25
CA ASP A 97 2.67 -9.53 -6.65
C ASP A 97 1.67 -10.69 -6.79
N SER A 98 1.72 -11.67 -5.89
CA SER A 98 0.78 -12.80 -5.86
C SER A 98 -0.65 -12.33 -5.56
N ILE A 99 -0.80 -11.39 -4.63
CA ILE A 99 -2.10 -10.77 -4.34
C ILE A 99 -2.65 -10.04 -5.56
N CYS A 100 -1.83 -9.21 -6.22
CA CYS A 100 -2.25 -8.44 -7.39
C CYS A 100 -2.76 -9.38 -8.50
N LYS A 101 -2.03 -10.47 -8.78
CA LYS A 101 -2.44 -11.47 -9.78
C LYS A 101 -3.79 -12.10 -9.45
N LYS A 102 -3.99 -12.52 -8.19
CA LYS A 102 -5.27 -13.11 -7.74
C LYS A 102 -6.44 -12.13 -7.82
N ARG A 103 -6.21 -10.85 -7.51
CA ARG A 103 -7.25 -9.81 -7.60
C ARG A 103 -7.60 -9.50 -9.06
N LEU A 104 -6.60 -9.41 -9.93
CA LEU A 104 -6.80 -9.24 -11.38
C LEU A 104 -7.64 -10.37 -11.99
N GLU A 105 -7.38 -11.63 -11.61
CA GLU A 105 -8.18 -12.77 -12.07
C GLU A 105 -9.66 -12.64 -11.67
N ARG A 106 -9.95 -12.12 -10.47
CA ARG A 106 -11.33 -11.88 -10.02
C ARG A 106 -11.98 -10.75 -10.82
N TYR A 107 -11.24 -9.67 -11.03
CA TYR A 107 -11.68 -8.54 -11.84
C TYR A 107 -12.09 -8.99 -13.26
N TRP A 108 -11.23 -9.76 -13.95
CA TRP A 108 -11.55 -10.27 -15.29
C TRP A 108 -12.72 -11.25 -15.32
N LYS A 109 -12.89 -12.08 -14.29
CA LYS A 109 -14.04 -12.97 -14.18
C LYS A 109 -15.35 -12.17 -14.05
N ALA A 110 -15.36 -11.14 -13.20
CA ALA A 110 -16.51 -10.26 -13.02
C ALA A 110 -16.86 -9.50 -14.30
N GLU A 111 -15.85 -8.96 -15.00
CA GLU A 111 -16.07 -8.23 -16.25
C GLU A 111 -16.62 -9.12 -17.37
N ARG A 112 -16.20 -10.39 -17.42
CA ARG A 112 -16.74 -11.38 -18.37
C ARG A 112 -18.17 -11.81 -18.03
N SER A 113 -18.57 -11.81 -16.77
CA SER A 113 -19.95 -12.17 -16.38
C SER A 113 -20.98 -11.06 -16.64
N LEU A 114 -20.52 -9.85 -16.95
CA LEU A 114 -21.37 -8.70 -17.27
C LEU A 114 -21.54 -8.49 -18.79
N ARG A 115 -20.90 -9.31 -19.62
CA ARG A 115 -21.01 -9.32 -21.08
C ARG A 115 -21.77 -10.57 -21.53
#